data_AF-A0A0F8ZDV6-F1
#
_entry.id   AF-A0A0F8ZDV6-F1
#
_cell.length_a   1.000
_cell.length_b   1.000
_cell.length_c   1.000
_cell.angle_alpha   90.00
_cell.angle_beta   90.00
_cell.angle_gamma   90.00
#
_symmetry.space_group_name_H-M   'P 1'
#
loop_
_entity.id
_entity.type
_entity.pdbx_description
1 polymer ?
#
loop_
_entity_poly.entity_id
_entity_poly.type
_entity_poly.pdbx_seq_one_letter_code
_entity_poly.pdbx_strand_id
1 'polypeptide(L)'
;MIKRGILTAAAVLLVGAIGLGGEVVSERFGGRAGSSTHLFWDYDSIVDEPDRWEMTVYLVPSCPDRTCRVDLTPRHRKKFNPKAGMVLKWTNAPAGADKPVQSGTVKTDRYGLTTLKQVVITKGRNRISIVKQ
;
A
#
# COMPACT_ATOMS: atom_id res chain seq x y z
N MET A 1 -25.51 37.52 -30.90
CA MET A 1 -25.27 36.57 -32.03
C MET A 1 -23.78 36.27 -32.05
N ILE A 2 -23.19 35.07 -32.07
CA ILE A 2 -23.59 33.67 -32.29
C ILE A 2 -22.49 32.77 -31.65
N LYS A 3 -22.94 31.76 -30.89
CA LYS A 3 -22.43 30.38 -30.65
C LYS A 3 -20.96 30.05 -30.28
N ARG A 4 -20.86 29.45 -29.08
CA ARG A 4 -20.19 28.18 -28.64
C ARG A 4 -19.26 27.45 -29.63
N GLY A 5 -18.10 27.01 -29.11
CA GLY A 5 -17.31 25.87 -29.61
C GLY A 5 -16.60 25.14 -28.46
N ILE A 6 -17.08 23.94 -28.15
CA ILE A 6 -16.61 22.99 -27.13
C ILE A 6 -15.87 21.86 -27.85
N LEU A 7 -14.79 21.36 -27.22
CA LEU A 7 -14.04 20.09 -27.37
C LEU A 7 -13.76 19.54 -28.80
N THR A 8 -12.53 19.05 -29.01
CA THR A 8 -12.22 17.65 -29.39
C THR A 8 -10.69 17.48 -29.46
N ALA A 9 -10.11 16.71 -28.55
CA ALA A 9 -8.81 16.07 -28.77
C ALA A 9 -9.08 14.57 -28.91
N ALA A 10 -9.13 14.11 -30.16
CA ALA A 10 -9.15 12.71 -30.51
C ALA A 10 -7.70 12.23 -30.60
N ALA A 11 -7.32 11.24 -29.79
CA ALA A 11 -6.13 10.43 -30.01
C ALA A 11 -6.59 9.02 -30.36
N VAL A 12 -6.43 8.65 -31.63
CA VAL A 12 -6.76 7.34 -32.19
C VAL A 12 -5.43 6.65 -32.54
N LEU A 13 -5.25 5.49 -31.90
CA LEU A 13 -4.55 4.25 -32.30
C LEU A 13 -3.10 4.28 -32.80
N LEU A 14 -2.30 3.40 -32.19
CA LEU A 14 -1.66 2.31 -32.94
C LEU A 14 -1.74 0.99 -32.16
N VAL A 15 -2.16 -0.06 -32.87
CA VAL A 15 -2.18 -1.48 -32.48
C VAL A 15 -0.96 -2.17 -33.10
N GLY A 16 -0.42 -3.17 -32.40
CA GLY A 16 0.52 -4.18 -32.93
C GLY A 16 1.63 -4.48 -31.91
N ALA A 17 2.05 -5.71 -31.61
CA ALA A 17 1.70 -7.03 -32.11
C ALA A 17 2.15 -8.08 -31.06
N ILE A 18 1.68 -9.31 -31.25
CA ILE A 18 1.98 -10.52 -30.49
C ILE A 18 3.49 -10.86 -30.59
N GLY A 19 4.11 -11.18 -29.46
CA GLY A 19 5.49 -11.67 -29.36
C GLY A 19 5.58 -12.83 -28.38
N LEU A 20 5.93 -14.00 -28.92
CA LEU A 20 6.16 -15.28 -28.26
C LEU A 20 7.36 -15.24 -27.30
N GLY A 21 7.30 -16.08 -26.26
CA GLY A 21 8.48 -16.75 -25.71
C GLY A 21 9.41 -15.90 -24.84
N GLY A 22 9.18 -15.96 -23.53
CA GLY A 22 10.14 -15.50 -22.53
C GLY A 22 9.70 -16.02 -21.17
N GLU A 23 10.14 -17.22 -20.81
CA GLU A 23 10.06 -17.73 -19.45
C GLU A 23 10.89 -16.80 -18.55
N VAL A 24 10.22 -15.84 -17.92
CA VAL A 24 10.82 -15.10 -16.81
C VAL A 24 10.71 -15.98 -15.59
N VAL A 25 11.76 -16.75 -15.34
CA VAL A 25 12.01 -17.37 -14.03
C VAL A 25 12.14 -16.24 -13.02
N SER A 26 11.06 -15.98 -12.29
CA SER A 26 11.05 -15.04 -11.17
C SER A 26 11.83 -15.68 -10.01
N GLU A 27 13.13 -15.42 -9.94
CA GLU A 27 13.97 -15.78 -8.80
C GLU A 27 13.48 -15.12 -7.50
N ARG A 28 13.23 -15.98 -6.52
CA ARG A 28 13.21 -15.75 -5.06
C ARG A 28 12.37 -14.56 -4.57
N PHE A 29 11.07 -14.78 -4.43
CA PHE A 29 10.26 -14.07 -3.43
C PHE A 29 10.69 -14.49 -2.01
N GLY A 30 11.76 -13.86 -1.51
CA GLY A 30 12.18 -13.95 -0.11
C GLY A 30 11.25 -13.13 0.80
N GLY A 31 9.99 -13.56 0.96
CA GLY A 31 9.07 -12.99 1.95
C GLY A 31 8.62 -14.07 2.91
N ARG A 32 9.16 -14.10 4.14
CA ARG A 32 8.62 -15.02 5.17
C ARG A 32 7.24 -14.54 5.59
N ALA A 33 6.25 -15.40 5.36
CA ALA A 33 4.84 -15.16 5.53
C ALA A 33 4.42 -14.96 7.00
N GLY A 34 3.66 -13.89 7.26
CA GLY A 34 2.55 -13.96 8.20
C GLY A 34 1.36 -14.58 7.46
N SER A 35 0.72 -15.60 8.02
CA SER A 35 -0.20 -16.51 7.33
C SER A 35 -1.40 -15.83 6.66
N SER A 36 -1.23 -15.52 5.38
CA SER A 36 -2.25 -15.42 4.35
C SER A 36 -1.50 -15.72 3.06
N THR A 37 -1.81 -16.84 2.40
CA THR A 37 -1.10 -17.33 1.20
C THR A 37 -0.94 -16.29 0.09
N HIS A 38 -1.75 -15.22 0.12
CA HIS A 38 -1.76 -14.17 -0.87
C HIS A 38 -1.38 -12.78 -0.35
N LEU A 39 -1.21 -12.57 0.96
CA LEU A 39 -0.91 -11.25 1.54
C LEU A 39 0.58 -11.16 1.88
N PHE A 40 1.27 -10.22 1.26
CA PHE A 40 2.70 -10.07 1.39
C PHE A 40 3.08 -8.73 2.00
N TRP A 41 4.16 -8.77 2.78
CA TRP A 41 4.77 -7.66 3.47
C TRP A 41 6.16 -7.48 2.86
N ASP A 42 6.41 -6.31 2.29
CA ASP A 42 7.70 -6.01 1.66
C ASP A 42 8.66 -5.45 2.71
N TYR A 43 9.51 -6.32 3.24
CA TYR A 43 10.47 -5.99 4.28
C TYR A 43 11.55 -4.99 3.83
N ASP A 44 11.90 -4.97 2.54
CA ASP A 44 12.91 -4.06 1.99
C ASP A 44 12.37 -2.62 1.89
N SER A 45 11.05 -2.47 1.91
CA SER A 45 10.38 -1.16 1.87
C SER A 45 10.15 -0.52 3.24
N ILE A 46 10.62 -1.16 4.33
CA ILE A 46 10.41 -0.65 5.69
C ILE A 46 11.20 0.65 5.88
N VAL A 47 10.46 1.69 6.27
CA VAL A 47 11.03 2.91 6.84
C VAL A 47 10.72 2.88 8.32
N ASP A 48 11.74 2.96 9.16
CA ASP A 48 11.60 2.96 10.61
C ASP A 48 12.47 4.08 11.18
N GLU A 49 11.89 5.28 11.19
CA GLU A 49 12.50 6.51 11.69
C GLU A 49 11.83 6.97 12.99
N PRO A 50 12.47 7.85 13.78
CA PRO A 50 11.94 8.28 15.07
C PRO A 50 10.52 8.87 15.01
N ASP A 51 10.16 9.52 13.92
CA ASP A 51 8.90 10.23 13.69
C ASP A 51 7.95 9.53 12.71
N ARG A 52 8.42 8.51 11.98
CA ARG A 52 7.68 7.87 10.90
C ARG A 52 7.99 6.38 10.78
N TRP A 53 6.94 5.58 10.59
CA TRP A 53 7.04 4.20 10.16
C TRP A 53 6.26 3.97 8.88
N GLU A 54 6.86 3.28 7.91
CA GLU A 54 6.21 2.97 6.63
C GLU A 54 6.57 1.57 6.15
N MET A 55 5.69 0.96 5.37
CA MET A 55 5.94 -0.33 4.72
C MET A 55 4.93 -0.56 3.59
N THR A 56 5.34 -1.33 2.59
CA THR A 56 4.47 -1.77 1.49
C THR A 56 3.83 -3.12 1.82
N VAL A 57 2.51 -3.20 1.66
CA VAL A 57 1.71 -4.41 1.86
C VAL A 57 0.85 -4.63 0.62
N TYR A 58 0.70 -5.87 0.16
CA TYR A 58 -0.02 -6.14 -1.08
C TYR A 58 -0.58 -7.55 -1.17
N LEU A 59 -1.59 -7.71 -2.03
CA LEU A 59 -2.01 -9.00 -2.52
C LEU A 59 -1.16 -9.41 -3.71
N VAL A 60 -0.67 -10.65 -3.72
CA VAL A 60 0.04 -11.20 -4.90
C VAL A 60 -0.89 -11.27 -6.12
N PRO A 61 -0.35 -11.22 -7.35
CA PRO A 61 -1.17 -11.27 -8.56
C PRO A 61 -2.11 -12.47 -8.65
N SER A 62 -1.67 -13.63 -8.15
CA SER A 62 -2.44 -14.89 -8.14
C SER A 62 -3.61 -14.92 -7.15
N CYS A 63 -3.75 -13.91 -6.27
CA CYS A 63 -4.91 -13.82 -5.39
C CYS A 63 -6.21 -13.74 -6.22
N PRO A 64 -7.23 -14.57 -5.96
CA PRO A 64 -8.50 -14.48 -6.69
C PRO A 64 -9.20 -13.14 -6.43
N ASP A 65 -9.07 -12.62 -5.21
CA ASP A 65 -9.67 -11.35 -4.81
C ASP A 65 -8.82 -10.15 -5.26
N ARG A 66 -9.51 -9.07 -5.60
CA ARG A 66 -8.86 -7.78 -5.94
C ARG A 66 -8.36 -7.04 -4.71
N THR A 67 -9.05 -7.22 -3.59
CA THR A 67 -8.80 -6.51 -2.34
C THR A 67 -9.14 -7.38 -1.13
N CYS A 68 -8.49 -7.13 0.01
CA CYS A 68 -8.89 -7.67 1.31
C CYS A 68 -8.89 -6.57 2.38
N ARG A 69 -9.53 -6.84 3.53
CA ARG A 69 -9.48 -5.96 4.71
C ARG A 69 -8.77 -6.66 5.85
N VAL A 70 -7.81 -5.99 6.47
CA VAL A 70 -7.03 -6.54 7.58
C VAL A 70 -6.82 -5.51 8.67
N ASP A 71 -6.65 -6.00 9.90
CA ASP A 71 -6.08 -5.19 10.97
C ASP A 71 -4.55 -5.26 10.88
N LEU A 72 -3.89 -4.10 10.85
CA LEU A 72 -2.45 -3.99 10.68
C LEU A 72 -1.82 -3.40 11.93
N THR A 73 -0.96 -4.18 12.58
CA THR A 73 -0.18 -3.74 13.74
C THR A 73 1.32 -3.85 13.43
N PRO A 74 2.04 -2.74 13.22
CA PRO A 74 3.49 -2.79 13.04
C PRO A 74 4.16 -3.36 14.30
N ARG A 75 4.92 -4.44 14.14
CA ARG A 75 5.71 -5.09 15.20
C ARG A 75 7.19 -4.99 14.90
N HIS A 76 8.03 -5.21 15.92
CA HIS A 76 9.49 -5.18 15.80
C HIS A 76 10.09 -3.86 15.28
N ARG A 77 9.43 -2.74 15.55
CA ARG A 77 9.94 -1.39 15.30
C ARG A 77 11.16 -1.12 16.19
N LYS A 78 12.25 -0.60 15.63
CA LYS A 78 13.47 -0.24 16.33
C LYS A 78 13.51 1.24 16.69
N LYS A 79 13.25 2.14 15.73
CA LYS A 79 13.31 3.60 15.97
C LYS A 79 11.93 4.22 16.22
N PHE A 80 10.91 3.80 15.46
CA PHE A 80 9.56 4.31 15.61
C PHE A 80 8.92 3.77 16.89
N ASN A 81 9.08 4.52 17.98
CA ASN A 81 8.59 4.14 19.30
C ASN A 81 7.56 5.17 19.82
N PRO A 82 6.29 5.08 19.43
CA PRO A 82 5.24 5.96 19.95
C PRO A 82 4.86 5.56 21.37
N LYS A 83 4.70 6.55 22.25
CA LYS A 83 4.29 6.32 23.66
C LYS A 83 2.83 5.87 23.72
N ALA A 84 2.44 5.18 24.80
CA ALA A 84 1.06 4.81 25.06
C ALA A 84 0.13 6.04 25.05
N GLY A 85 -1.07 5.89 24.48
CA GLY A 85 -2.08 6.94 24.38
C GLY A 85 -1.81 8.04 23.34
N MET A 86 -0.67 8.02 22.66
CA MET A 86 -0.33 8.95 21.57
C MET A 86 -1.29 8.78 20.39
N VAL A 87 -1.71 9.89 19.80
CA VAL A 87 -2.49 9.90 18.56
C VAL A 87 -1.55 10.08 17.39
N LEU A 88 -1.63 9.18 16.42
CA LEU A 88 -0.80 9.17 15.22
C LEU A 88 -1.68 9.39 13.99
N LYS A 89 -1.15 10.03 12.95
CA LYS A 89 -1.80 10.06 11.63
C LYS A 89 -1.33 8.88 10.82
N TRP A 90 -2.19 8.35 9.96
CA TRP A 90 -1.81 7.29 9.04
C TRP A 90 -2.46 7.45 7.67
N THR A 91 -1.81 6.88 6.66
CA THR A 91 -2.29 6.83 5.27
C THR A 91 -2.02 5.47 4.64
N ASN A 92 -2.82 5.13 3.63
CA ASN A 92 -2.67 3.98 2.77
C ASN A 92 -2.77 4.45 1.32
N ALA A 93 -1.68 4.32 0.55
CA ALA A 93 -1.59 4.77 -0.83
C ALA A 93 -1.05 3.64 -1.74
N PRO A 94 -1.84 3.10 -2.68
CA PRO A 94 -1.33 2.22 -3.73
C PRO A 94 -0.26 2.92 -4.58
N ALA A 95 0.65 2.15 -5.14
CA ALA A 95 1.66 2.65 -6.07
C ALA A 95 1.00 3.39 -7.25
N GLY A 96 1.50 4.58 -7.57
CA GLY A 96 0.97 5.42 -8.65
C GLY A 96 -0.36 6.13 -8.35
N ALA A 97 -0.88 6.05 -7.12
CA ALA A 97 -2.08 6.80 -6.73
C ALA A 97 -1.73 8.26 -6.39
N ASP A 98 -2.45 9.22 -6.96
CA ASP A 98 -2.30 10.65 -6.64
C ASP A 98 -2.73 10.98 -5.21
N LYS A 99 -3.64 10.17 -4.63
CA LYS A 99 -4.19 10.36 -3.29
C LYS A 99 -4.25 9.03 -2.54
N PRO A 100 -4.10 9.03 -1.20
CA PRO A 100 -4.32 7.85 -0.39
C PRO A 100 -5.75 7.30 -0.57
N VAL A 101 -5.89 5.98 -0.68
CA VAL A 101 -7.20 5.30 -0.73
C VAL A 101 -7.86 5.25 0.65
N GLN A 102 -7.07 5.34 1.72
CA GLN A 102 -7.55 5.51 3.08
C GLN A 102 -6.57 6.35 3.89
N SER A 103 -7.09 7.05 4.90
CA SER A 103 -6.31 7.77 5.89
C SER A 103 -7.10 7.92 7.18
N GLY A 104 -6.42 8.29 8.25
CA GLY A 104 -7.09 8.58 9.51
C GLY A 104 -6.12 8.82 10.66
N THR A 105 -6.64 8.72 11.86
CA THR A 105 -5.86 8.74 13.10
C THR A 105 -6.01 7.45 13.87
N VAL A 106 -4.98 7.09 14.64
CA VAL A 106 -4.98 5.89 15.48
C VAL A 106 -4.36 6.24 16.83
N LYS A 107 -4.98 5.79 17.92
CA LYS A 107 -4.44 5.92 19.26
C LYS A 107 -3.61 4.68 19.60
N THR A 108 -2.41 4.88 20.13
CA THR A 108 -1.60 3.77 20.63
C THR A 108 -2.20 3.18 21.91
N ASP A 109 -2.10 1.86 22.03
CA ASP A 109 -2.58 1.16 23.23
C ASP A 109 -1.63 1.36 24.42
N ARG A 110 -1.94 0.67 25.53
CA ARG A 110 -1.13 0.73 26.76
C ARG A 110 0.31 0.23 26.60
N TYR A 111 0.60 -0.49 25.51
CA TYR A 111 1.92 -1.04 25.18
C TYR A 111 2.64 -0.23 24.08
N GLY A 112 2.06 0.90 23.63
CA GLY A 112 2.59 1.66 22.51
C GLY A 112 2.40 0.98 21.16
N LEU A 113 1.55 -0.06 21.07
CA LEU A 113 1.21 -0.69 19.80
C LEU A 113 0.18 0.15 19.05
N THR A 114 0.33 0.17 17.74
CA THR A 114 -0.53 0.93 16.83
C THR A 114 -1.25 -0.06 15.94
N THR A 115 -2.55 -0.24 16.12
CA THR A 115 -3.34 -1.16 15.27
C THR A 115 -4.26 -0.35 14.36
N LEU A 116 -3.97 -0.35 13.07
CA LEU A 116 -4.84 0.21 12.04
C LEU A 116 -5.97 -0.79 11.78
N LYS A 117 -7.22 -0.38 11.93
CA LYS A 117 -8.39 -1.27 11.77
C LYS A 117 -8.89 -1.26 10.33
N GLN A 118 -9.23 -2.43 9.81
CA GLN A 118 -9.91 -2.60 8.51
C GLN A 118 -9.20 -1.88 7.34
N VAL A 119 -7.87 -1.98 7.30
CA VAL A 119 -7.05 -1.45 6.20
C VAL A 119 -7.32 -2.27 4.94
N VAL A 120 -7.66 -1.58 3.85
CA VAL A 120 -7.89 -2.17 2.53
C VAL A 120 -6.55 -2.38 1.84
N ILE A 121 -6.23 -3.64 1.57
CA ILE A 121 -5.04 -4.03 0.81
C ILE A 121 -5.47 -4.48 -0.58
N THR A 122 -4.71 -4.07 -1.59
CA THR A 122 -4.97 -4.32 -3.01
C THR A 122 -3.76 -5.00 -3.65
N LYS A 123 -3.89 -5.39 -4.92
CA LYS A 123 -2.73 -5.81 -5.73
C LYS A 123 -1.79 -4.66 -6.09
N GLY A 124 -2.23 -3.42 -5.91
CA GLY A 124 -1.51 -2.19 -6.30
C GLY A 124 -0.42 -1.72 -5.33
N ARG A 125 0.17 -2.61 -4.51
CA ARG A 125 1.30 -2.28 -3.63
C ARG A 125 1.03 -1.07 -2.72
N ASN A 126 0.20 -1.30 -1.71
CA ASN A 126 -0.23 -0.29 -0.76
C ASN A 126 0.91 0.13 0.18
N ARG A 127 1.36 1.39 0.06
CA ARG A 127 2.25 2.03 1.02
C ARG A 127 1.45 2.49 2.23
N ILE A 128 1.70 1.84 3.36
CA ILE A 128 1.17 2.22 4.66
C ILE A 128 2.17 3.16 5.32
N SER A 129 1.73 4.34 5.76
CA SER A 129 2.55 5.32 6.48
C SER A 129 1.87 5.69 7.79
N ILE A 130 2.64 5.74 8.88
CA ILE A 130 2.21 6.16 10.21
C ILE A 130 3.19 7.20 10.72
N VAL A 131 2.69 8.39 11.05
CA VAL A 131 3.52 9.52 11.48
C VAL A 131 3.08 10.02 12.85
N LYS A 132 4.06 10.41 13.67
CA LYS A 132 3.81 11.20 14.89
C LYS A 132 3.30 12.59 14.49
N GLN A 133 2.41 13.13 15.31
CA GLN A 133 1.99 14.54 15.21
C GLN A 133 2.98 15.43 15.96
#